data_AF-A0A194PVU2-F1
#
_entry.id   AF-A0A194PVU2-F1
#
_cell.length_a   1.000
_cell.length_b   1.000
_cell.length_c   1.000
_cell.angle_alpha   90.00
_cell.angle_beta   90.00
_cell.angle_gamma   90.00
#
_symmetry.space_group_name_H-M   'P 1'
#
loop_
_entity.id
_entity.type
_entity.pdbx_description
1 polymer ?
#
loop_
_entity_poly.entity_id
_entity_poly.type
_entity_poly.pdbx_seq_one_letter_code
_entity_poly.pdbx_strand_id
1 'polypeptide(L)'
;MVLLPPCVPDTCGKDFRNSLHKPSPNYPYGSRKRKPRVVPAFTIQAMQKNTKVKPPPKCGVYNPLPVRPTMFRACYQRGEFPLSIEFVASGKKLSWKVPVEKLDFHHYLPIFFDGLAEADYPFTFIVKQGIHDLVTKGSHKVLPVVPQIIIPIKTCFNVPFPFGADAMATKRPTVICHALRCLQMLATYCDHVGEALVPYYRQILPMLNLFKDKNIKAWEVTKAQFAILARRSYSVAWRRKHYKARDYPTTREMREHQSL
;
A
#
# COMPACT_ATOMS: atom_id res chain seq x y z
N MET A 1 55.68 12.87 28.07
CA MET A 1 54.70 12.25 27.14
C MET A 1 53.32 12.45 27.70
N VAL A 2 52.44 13.17 27.00
CA VAL A 2 51.02 13.28 27.40
C VAL A 2 50.34 11.99 26.96
N LEU A 3 50.06 11.10 27.91
CA LEU A 3 49.28 9.89 27.67
C LEU A 3 47.82 10.30 27.44
N LEU A 4 47.38 10.25 26.18
CA LEU A 4 45.96 10.40 25.86
C LEU A 4 45.21 9.16 26.38
N PRO A 5 44.06 9.33 27.05
CA PRO A 5 43.29 8.22 27.59
C PRO A 5 42.80 7.29 26.47
N PRO A 6 42.67 5.97 26.75
CA PRO A 6 42.18 5.00 25.77
C PRO A 6 40.76 5.37 25.31
N CYS A 7 40.55 5.36 24.00
CA CYS A 7 39.26 5.66 23.38
C CYS A 7 38.28 4.50 23.60
N VAL A 8 37.40 4.61 24.60
CA VAL A 8 36.30 3.66 24.83
C VAL A 8 35.00 4.22 24.23
N PRO A 9 34.01 3.38 23.86
CA PRO A 9 32.75 3.85 23.24
C PRO A 9 32.05 4.98 24.02
N ASP A 10 32.17 4.96 25.35
CA ASP A 10 31.56 5.96 26.25
C ASP A 10 32.31 7.30 26.29
N THR A 11 33.60 7.33 25.94
CA THR A 11 34.42 8.56 25.95
C THR A 11 34.69 9.08 24.54
N CYS A 12 34.51 8.24 23.52
CA CYS A 12 34.79 8.58 22.13
C CYS A 12 33.89 9.74 21.63
N GLY A 13 34.55 10.86 21.30
CA GLY A 13 33.91 12.07 20.79
C GLY A 13 33.19 12.91 21.85
N LYS A 14 33.31 12.61 23.15
CA LYS A 14 32.69 13.42 24.22
C LYS A 14 33.25 14.84 24.24
N ASP A 15 34.57 14.99 24.16
CA ASP A 15 35.24 16.31 24.15
C ASP A 15 34.92 17.10 22.89
N PHE A 16 34.86 16.42 21.74
CA PHE A 16 34.43 17.01 20.48
C PHE A 16 33.00 17.56 20.57
N ARG A 17 32.05 16.78 21.07
CA ARG A 17 30.65 17.21 21.27
C ARG A 17 30.55 18.39 22.23
N ASN A 18 31.30 18.35 23.33
CA ASN A 18 31.36 19.45 24.30
C ASN A 18 31.94 20.74 23.67
N SER A 19 32.88 20.62 22.74
CA SER A 19 33.44 21.76 22.02
C SER A 19 32.45 22.42 21.05
N LEU A 20 31.47 21.68 20.52
CA LEU A 20 30.45 22.23 19.61
C LEU A 20 29.42 23.11 20.32
N HIS A 21 29.29 22.98 21.65
CA HIS A 21 28.43 23.82 22.47
C HIS A 21 29.08 25.14 22.88
N LYS A 22 30.41 25.25 22.74
CA LYS A 22 31.14 26.48 23.04
C LYS A 22 30.85 27.51 21.94
N PRO A 23 30.62 28.79 22.30
CA PRO A 23 30.53 29.85 21.31
C PRO A 23 31.84 29.95 20.53
N SER A 24 31.78 30.36 19.26
CA SER A 24 32.98 30.63 18.46
C SER A 24 33.89 31.64 19.18
N PRO A 25 35.23 31.54 19.07
CA PRO A 25 36.16 32.51 19.67
C PRO A 25 35.86 33.97 19.26
N ASN A 26 35.31 34.18 18.06
CA ASN A 26 34.87 35.49 17.56
C ASN A 26 33.40 35.80 17.89
N TYR A 27 32.84 35.23 18.96
CA TYR A 27 31.46 35.49 19.36
C TYR A 27 31.35 36.90 19.97
N PRO A 28 30.67 37.86 19.31
CA PRO A 28 30.43 39.16 19.93
C PRO A 28 29.43 38.96 21.07
N TYR A 29 29.87 39.22 22.30
CA TYR A 29 29.01 39.20 23.48
C TYR A 29 28.05 40.41 23.42
N GLY A 30 27.00 40.29 22.60
CA GLY A 30 26.00 41.33 22.37
C GLY A 30 24.57 40.81 22.57
N SER A 31 23.73 41.64 23.18
CA SER A 31 22.41 41.36 23.77
C SER A 31 21.27 41.04 22.79
N ARG A 32 21.55 40.62 21.55
CA ARG A 32 20.52 40.34 20.53
C ARG A 32 20.39 38.84 20.27
N LYS A 33 19.22 38.27 20.60
CA LYS A 33 18.87 36.88 20.26
C LYS A 33 18.80 36.72 18.73
N ARG A 34 19.83 36.11 18.13
CA ARG A 34 19.86 35.83 16.68
C ARG A 34 18.86 34.73 16.31
N LYS A 35 18.20 34.87 15.16
CA LYS A 35 17.33 33.81 14.61
C LYS A 35 18.13 32.51 14.42
N PRO A 36 17.58 31.34 14.78
CA PRO A 36 18.30 30.07 14.64
C PRO A 36 18.62 29.74 13.18
N ARG A 37 19.84 29.26 12.91
CA ARG A 37 20.27 28.84 11.57
C ARG A 37 19.63 27.51 11.19
N VAL A 38 19.05 27.40 10.01
CA VAL A 38 18.53 26.12 9.50
C VAL A 38 19.67 25.30 8.90
N VAL A 39 19.84 24.06 9.36
CA VAL A 39 20.96 23.18 8.96
C VAL A 39 20.45 21.79 8.57
N PRO A 40 21.17 21.06 7.69
CA PRO A 40 20.84 19.68 7.36
C PRO A 40 20.97 18.75 8.58
N ALA A 41 20.11 17.72 8.62
CA ALA A 41 20.14 16.69 9.67
C ALA A 41 21.46 15.90 9.65
N PHE A 42 21.83 15.34 10.80
CA PHE A 42 23.00 14.47 10.97
C PHE A 42 24.35 15.12 10.59
N THR A 43 24.46 16.45 10.65
CA THR A 43 25.72 17.18 10.42
C THR A 43 26.28 17.74 11.72
N ILE A 44 27.59 18.01 11.76
CA ILE A 44 28.25 18.68 12.91
C ILE A 44 27.57 20.02 13.21
N GLN A 45 27.07 20.70 12.18
CA GLN A 45 26.33 21.96 12.31
C GLN A 45 25.01 21.81 13.07
N ALA A 46 24.33 20.65 12.96
CA ALA A 46 23.12 20.37 13.72
C ALA A 46 23.36 20.26 15.24
N MET A 47 24.60 19.99 15.64
CA MET A 47 25.01 19.88 17.05
C MET A 47 25.47 21.22 17.64
N GLN A 48 25.58 22.27 16.82
CA GLN A 48 26.01 23.61 17.26
C GLN A 48 24.89 24.36 17.97
N LYS A 49 25.26 25.37 18.77
CA LYS A 49 24.27 26.22 19.45
C LYS A 49 23.53 27.11 18.44
N ASN A 50 22.25 27.38 18.70
CA ASN A 50 21.40 28.25 17.88
C ASN A 50 21.15 27.75 16.43
N THR A 51 21.06 26.44 16.25
CA THR A 51 20.68 25.81 14.98
C THR A 51 19.35 25.08 15.08
N LYS A 52 18.60 25.04 13.99
CA LYS A 52 17.37 24.25 13.82
C LYS A 52 17.58 23.27 12.67
N VAL A 53 17.35 21.99 12.92
CA VAL A 53 17.47 20.96 11.89
C VAL A 53 16.30 21.08 10.92
N LYS A 54 16.58 21.06 9.62
CA LYS A 54 15.54 20.99 8.58
C LYS A 54 14.75 19.69 8.78
N PRO A 55 13.40 19.72 8.87
CA PRO A 55 12.63 18.51 8.98
C PRO A 55 12.85 17.61 7.75
N PRO A 56 12.70 16.28 7.89
CA PRO A 56 12.77 15.39 6.74
C PRO A 56 11.74 15.81 5.68
N PRO A 57 12.06 15.64 4.38
CA PRO A 57 11.12 15.96 3.32
C PRO A 57 9.84 15.15 3.51
N LYS A 58 8.68 15.81 3.32
CA LYS A 58 7.38 15.12 3.37
C LYS A 58 7.34 14.08 2.25
N CYS A 59 7.25 12.80 2.60
CA CYS A 59 7.33 11.69 1.64
C CYS A 59 6.11 11.59 0.71
N GLY A 60 5.04 12.38 0.91
CA GLY A 60 3.94 12.49 -0.06
C GLY A 60 3.28 11.15 -0.45
N VAL A 61 3.41 10.11 0.37
CA VAL A 61 3.03 8.71 0.05
C VAL A 61 1.53 8.57 -0.27
N TYR A 62 0.73 9.50 0.25
CA TYR A 62 -0.71 9.56 0.04
C TYR A 62 -1.13 10.61 -0.98
N ASN A 63 -0.19 11.37 -1.54
CA ASN A 63 -0.49 12.40 -2.53
C ASN A 63 -0.99 11.73 -3.81
N PRO A 64 -2.03 12.29 -4.46
CA PRO A 64 -2.48 11.80 -5.75
C PRO A 64 -1.37 12.02 -6.80
N LEU A 65 -1.10 10.98 -7.60
CA LEU A 65 -0.23 11.05 -8.78
C LEU A 65 -1.02 11.62 -9.99
N PRO A 66 -0.46 11.85 -11.18
CA PRO A 66 -1.25 12.25 -12.36
C PRO A 66 -2.02 11.05 -12.97
N VAL A 67 -3.31 11.25 -13.31
CA VAL A 67 -4.21 10.20 -13.83
C VAL A 67 -3.66 9.62 -15.13
N ARG A 68 -3.51 8.30 -15.20
CA ARG A 68 -3.07 7.61 -16.42
C ARG A 68 -4.30 7.20 -17.25
N PRO A 69 -4.28 7.38 -18.57
CA PRO A 69 -5.30 6.80 -19.44
C PRO A 69 -5.20 5.26 -19.35
N THR A 70 -6.32 4.58 -19.08
CA THR A 70 -6.35 3.12 -19.06
C THR A 70 -6.46 2.56 -20.47
N MET A 71 -5.88 1.37 -20.69
CA MET A 71 -6.08 0.62 -21.92
C MET A 71 -7.55 0.24 -22.09
N PHE A 72 -8.25 -0.02 -20.99
CA PHE A 72 -9.69 -0.31 -21.01
C PHE A 72 -10.51 0.80 -21.68
N ARG A 73 -10.28 2.07 -21.28
CA ARG A 73 -11.01 3.22 -21.85
C ARG A 73 -10.74 3.36 -23.35
N ALA A 74 -9.50 3.17 -23.79
CA ALA A 74 -9.14 3.23 -25.20
C ALA A 74 -9.79 2.10 -26.02
N CYS A 75 -9.72 0.85 -25.55
CA CYS A 75 -10.34 -0.30 -26.22
C CYS A 75 -11.87 -0.17 -26.29
N TYR A 76 -12.50 0.39 -25.24
CA TYR A 76 -13.94 0.61 -25.22
C TYR A 76 -14.36 1.68 -26.23
N GLN A 77 -13.64 2.80 -26.31
CA GLN A 77 -13.92 3.87 -27.28
C GLN A 77 -13.73 3.41 -28.74
N ARG A 78 -12.82 2.46 -28.97
CA ARG A 78 -12.62 1.83 -30.28
C ARG A 78 -13.66 0.76 -30.62
N GLY A 79 -14.47 0.33 -29.67
CA GLY A 79 -15.46 -0.73 -29.87
C GLY A 79 -14.86 -2.14 -30.01
N GLU A 80 -13.65 -2.37 -29.45
CA GLU A 80 -12.95 -3.67 -29.55
C GLU A 80 -13.62 -4.77 -28.70
N PHE A 81 -14.46 -4.41 -27.74
CA PHE A 81 -15.09 -5.40 -26.86
C PHE A 81 -16.37 -6.02 -27.44
N PRO A 82 -16.52 -7.36 -27.43
CA PRO A 82 -17.74 -8.04 -27.84
C PRO A 82 -18.82 -8.01 -26.74
N LEU A 83 -19.14 -6.83 -26.21
CA LEU A 83 -20.13 -6.64 -25.14
C LEU A 83 -21.04 -5.44 -25.40
N SER A 84 -22.21 -5.46 -24.78
CA SER A 84 -23.18 -4.35 -24.76
C SER A 84 -23.90 -4.29 -23.42
N ILE A 85 -24.32 -3.08 -23.03
CA ILE A 85 -25.18 -2.88 -21.86
C ILE A 85 -26.63 -3.05 -22.32
N GLU A 86 -27.31 -4.05 -21.78
CA GLU A 86 -28.76 -4.23 -21.95
C GLU A 86 -29.52 -3.64 -20.77
N PHE A 87 -30.60 -2.93 -21.07
CA PHE A 87 -31.52 -2.39 -20.08
C PHE A 87 -32.76 -3.28 -20.05
N VAL A 88 -32.90 -4.05 -18.97
CA VAL A 88 -34.04 -4.94 -18.72
C VAL A 88 -34.95 -4.29 -17.68
N ALA A 89 -36.22 -4.70 -17.61
CA ALA A 89 -37.16 -4.21 -16.59
C ALA A 89 -36.63 -4.41 -15.14
N SER A 90 -35.83 -5.46 -14.91
CA SER A 90 -35.19 -5.76 -13.61
C SER A 90 -33.87 -5.00 -13.37
N GLY A 91 -33.45 -4.12 -14.28
CA GLY A 91 -32.23 -3.32 -14.16
C GLY A 91 -31.27 -3.47 -15.35
N LYS A 92 -30.00 -3.12 -15.13
CA LYS A 92 -28.96 -3.13 -16.16
C LYS A 92 -28.23 -4.47 -16.13
N LYS A 93 -28.05 -5.10 -17.29
CA LYS A 93 -27.29 -6.36 -17.42
C LYS A 93 -26.21 -6.21 -18.49
N LEU A 94 -25.08 -6.87 -18.27
CA LEU A 94 -24.04 -6.98 -19.29
C LEU A 94 -24.38 -8.16 -20.22
N SER A 95 -24.48 -7.87 -21.52
CA SER A 95 -24.73 -8.86 -22.56
C SER A 95 -23.47 -9.06 -23.40
N TRP A 96 -23.07 -10.32 -23.55
CA TRP A 96 -21.87 -10.69 -24.31
C TRP A 96 -22.29 -11.17 -25.69
N LYS A 97 -21.77 -10.53 -26.75
CA LYS A 97 -22.03 -10.94 -28.14
C LYS A 97 -21.39 -12.29 -28.48
N VAL A 98 -20.28 -12.60 -27.81
CA VAL A 98 -19.54 -13.86 -27.95
C VAL A 98 -19.61 -14.61 -26.62
N PRO A 99 -19.84 -15.94 -26.62
CA PRO A 99 -19.80 -16.74 -25.40
C PRO A 99 -18.48 -16.57 -24.66
N VAL A 100 -18.55 -16.32 -23.35
CA VAL A 100 -17.38 -16.04 -22.50
C VAL A 100 -16.34 -17.17 -22.56
N GLU A 101 -16.78 -18.41 -22.71
CA GLU A 101 -15.93 -19.59 -22.83
C GLU A 101 -15.04 -19.58 -24.08
N LYS A 102 -15.46 -18.92 -25.16
CA LYS A 102 -14.70 -18.84 -26.43
C LYS A 102 -13.77 -17.62 -26.48
N LEU A 103 -13.83 -16.75 -25.48
CA LEU A 103 -13.02 -15.54 -25.42
C LEU A 103 -11.55 -15.87 -25.08
N ASP A 104 -10.61 -15.06 -25.59
CA ASP A 104 -9.19 -15.17 -25.24
C ASP A 104 -8.87 -14.42 -23.94
N PHE A 105 -8.64 -15.16 -22.86
CA PHE A 105 -8.39 -14.58 -21.55
C PHE A 105 -7.05 -13.83 -21.48
N HIS A 106 -6.06 -14.16 -22.30
CA HIS A 106 -4.77 -13.46 -22.31
C HIS A 106 -4.90 -12.03 -22.82
N HIS A 107 -5.81 -11.80 -23.78
CA HIS A 107 -6.07 -10.46 -24.29
C HIS A 107 -7.03 -9.68 -23.39
N TYR A 108 -8.21 -10.22 -23.11
CA TYR A 108 -9.27 -9.43 -22.49
C TYR A 108 -9.12 -9.27 -20.98
N LEU A 109 -8.71 -10.31 -20.25
CA LEU A 109 -8.70 -10.28 -18.78
C LEU A 109 -7.75 -9.19 -18.24
N PRO A 110 -6.49 -9.05 -18.70
CA PRO A 110 -5.61 -7.97 -18.23
C PRO A 110 -6.18 -6.58 -18.51
N ILE A 111 -6.87 -6.38 -19.64
CA ILE A 111 -7.49 -5.10 -19.99
C ILE A 111 -8.64 -4.77 -19.02
N PHE A 112 -9.47 -5.74 -18.67
CA PHE A 112 -10.50 -5.55 -17.64
C PHE A 112 -9.90 -5.24 -16.26
N PHE A 113 -8.80 -5.89 -15.87
CA PHE A 113 -8.11 -5.57 -14.61
C PHE A 113 -7.45 -4.19 -14.62
N ASP A 114 -7.00 -3.69 -15.77
CA ASP A 114 -6.52 -2.30 -15.92
C ASP A 114 -7.68 -1.30 -15.77
N GLY A 115 -8.86 -1.65 -16.27
CA GLY A 115 -10.10 -0.90 -16.10
C GLY A 115 -10.56 -0.75 -14.64
N LEU A 116 -10.03 -1.49 -13.68
CA LEU A 116 -10.32 -1.29 -12.25
C LEU A 116 -9.89 0.10 -11.76
N ALA A 117 -8.94 0.73 -12.45
CA ALA A 117 -8.49 2.10 -12.20
C ALA A 117 -9.56 3.16 -12.50
N GLU A 118 -10.52 2.83 -13.38
CA GLU A 118 -11.59 3.73 -13.81
C GLU A 118 -12.64 3.89 -12.70
N ALA A 119 -13.04 5.14 -12.45
CA ALA A 119 -14.07 5.47 -11.48
C ALA A 119 -15.34 6.04 -12.14
N ASP A 120 -15.27 6.38 -13.42
CA ASP A 120 -16.36 7.05 -14.14
C ASP A 120 -17.42 6.06 -14.62
N TYR A 121 -18.69 6.45 -14.56
CA TYR A 121 -19.78 5.73 -15.20
C TYR A 121 -19.75 6.01 -16.72
N PRO A 122 -19.93 5.01 -17.61
CA PRO A 122 -20.36 3.63 -17.39
C PRO A 122 -19.26 2.59 -17.13
N PHE A 123 -17.98 2.97 -17.21
CA PHE A 123 -16.84 2.04 -17.18
C PHE A 123 -16.80 1.18 -15.91
N THR A 124 -17.05 1.77 -14.74
CA THR A 124 -17.08 1.05 -13.45
C THR A 124 -18.06 -0.13 -13.45
N PHE A 125 -19.24 0.03 -14.06
CA PHE A 125 -20.24 -1.04 -14.15
C PHE A 125 -19.79 -2.16 -15.08
N ILE A 126 -19.27 -1.80 -16.25
CA ILE A 126 -18.81 -2.76 -17.28
C ILE A 126 -17.65 -3.59 -16.73
N VAL A 127 -16.66 -2.96 -16.09
CA VAL A 127 -15.50 -3.66 -15.52
C VAL A 127 -15.93 -4.60 -14.41
N LYS A 128 -16.76 -4.11 -13.46
CA LYS A 128 -17.24 -4.91 -12.34
C LYS A 128 -17.99 -6.15 -12.78
N GLN A 129 -18.94 -5.99 -13.70
CA GLN A 129 -19.74 -7.11 -14.19
C GLN A 129 -18.95 -7.99 -15.14
N GLY A 130 -18.08 -7.40 -15.96
CA GLY A 130 -17.24 -8.13 -16.91
C GLY A 130 -16.26 -9.07 -16.22
N ILE A 131 -15.55 -8.59 -15.19
CA ILE A 131 -14.66 -9.44 -14.38
C ILE A 131 -15.46 -10.55 -13.68
N HIS A 132 -16.64 -10.23 -13.14
CA HIS A 132 -17.50 -11.23 -12.51
C HIS A 132 -17.86 -12.35 -13.49
N ASP A 133 -18.38 -12.00 -14.67
CA ASP A 133 -18.78 -12.98 -15.67
C ASP A 133 -17.59 -13.80 -16.20
N LEU A 134 -16.43 -13.17 -16.41
CA LEU A 134 -15.20 -13.82 -16.86
C LEU A 134 -14.69 -14.85 -15.84
N VAL A 135 -14.67 -14.48 -14.56
CA VAL A 135 -14.17 -15.35 -13.48
C VAL A 135 -15.15 -16.47 -13.19
N THR A 136 -16.47 -16.21 -13.21
CA THR A 136 -17.48 -17.23 -12.91
C THR A 136 -17.63 -18.25 -14.04
N LYS A 137 -17.58 -17.83 -15.32
CA LYS A 137 -17.78 -18.73 -16.47
C LYS A 137 -16.48 -19.31 -17.02
N GLY A 138 -15.36 -18.63 -16.84
CA GLY A 138 -14.06 -19.00 -17.41
C GLY A 138 -12.99 -19.35 -16.40
N SER A 139 -13.37 -19.83 -15.21
CA SER A 139 -12.45 -20.14 -14.10
C SER A 139 -11.23 -20.97 -14.52
N HIS A 140 -11.42 -21.96 -15.40
CA HIS A 140 -10.36 -22.84 -15.92
C HIS A 140 -9.30 -22.13 -16.79
N LYS A 141 -9.60 -20.96 -17.37
CA LYS A 141 -8.67 -20.19 -18.24
C LYS A 141 -7.90 -19.11 -17.50
N VAL A 142 -8.23 -18.85 -16.25
CA VAL A 142 -7.65 -17.73 -15.48
C VAL A 142 -6.22 -18.05 -15.00
N LEU A 143 -5.94 -19.31 -14.66
CA LEU A 143 -4.65 -19.75 -14.11
C LEU A 143 -3.42 -19.29 -14.94
N PRO A 144 -3.35 -19.50 -16.26
CA PRO A 144 -2.19 -19.06 -17.06
C PRO A 144 -2.06 -17.53 -17.16
N VAL A 145 -3.14 -16.77 -16.91
CA VAL A 145 -3.17 -15.31 -17.03
C VAL A 145 -2.82 -14.61 -15.71
N VAL A 146 -2.71 -15.34 -14.60
CA VAL A 146 -2.39 -14.81 -13.26
C VAL A 146 -1.16 -13.87 -13.26
N PRO A 147 -0.03 -14.19 -13.93
CA PRO A 147 1.13 -13.29 -13.95
C PRO A 147 0.83 -11.93 -14.59
N GLN A 148 -0.04 -11.90 -15.61
CA GLN A 148 -0.36 -10.70 -16.37
C GLN A 148 -1.27 -9.75 -15.60
N ILE A 149 -2.17 -10.27 -14.75
CA ILE A 149 -3.09 -9.44 -13.95
C ILE A 149 -2.41 -8.75 -12.75
N ILE A 150 -1.22 -9.18 -12.33
CA ILE A 150 -0.51 -8.58 -11.19
C ILE A 150 -0.11 -7.13 -11.47
N ILE A 151 0.33 -6.83 -12.70
CA ILE A 151 0.80 -5.49 -13.08
C ILE A 151 -0.36 -4.47 -13.09
N PRO A 152 -1.52 -4.75 -13.72
CA PRO A 152 -2.70 -3.90 -13.61
C PRO A 152 -3.17 -3.70 -12.17
N ILE A 153 -3.18 -4.75 -11.34
CA ILE A 153 -3.59 -4.65 -9.92
C ILE A 153 -2.66 -3.72 -9.14
N LYS A 154 -1.34 -3.86 -9.31
CA LYS A 154 -0.35 -2.96 -8.72
C LYS A 154 -0.55 -1.52 -9.21
N THR A 155 -0.82 -1.34 -10.49
CA THR A 155 -1.04 -0.02 -11.10
C THR A 155 -2.31 0.62 -10.56
N CYS A 156 -3.39 -0.15 -10.43
CA CYS A 156 -4.66 0.23 -9.83
C CYS A 156 -4.51 0.75 -8.39
N PHE A 157 -3.71 0.09 -7.55
CA PHE A 157 -3.44 0.60 -6.19
C PHE A 157 -2.64 1.91 -6.16
N ASN A 158 -2.04 2.32 -7.27
CA ASN A 158 -1.31 3.57 -7.42
C ASN A 158 -2.13 4.66 -8.15
N VAL A 159 -3.44 4.45 -8.39
CA VAL A 159 -4.24 5.35 -9.25
C VAL A 159 -4.66 6.66 -8.58
N PRO A 160 -4.76 7.75 -9.37
CA PRO A 160 -5.10 9.07 -8.86
C PRO A 160 -6.53 9.55 -9.12
N PHE A 161 -6.86 10.67 -8.48
CA PHE A 161 -8.12 11.40 -8.61
C PHE A 161 -7.93 12.70 -9.41
N PRO A 162 -8.82 13.04 -10.36
CA PRO A 162 -8.94 14.40 -10.87
C PRO A 162 -9.88 15.21 -9.96
N PHE A 163 -9.55 16.49 -9.78
CA PHE A 163 -10.34 17.57 -9.17
C PHE A 163 -10.35 17.72 -7.63
N GLY A 164 -9.75 18.80 -7.12
CA GLY A 164 -10.12 19.41 -5.84
C GLY A 164 -9.04 19.38 -4.76
N ALA A 165 -8.61 20.58 -4.34
CA ALA A 165 -7.56 20.83 -3.36
C ALA A 165 -7.93 20.43 -1.91
N ASP A 166 -9.15 19.93 -1.65
CA ASP A 166 -9.67 19.72 -0.30
C ASP A 166 -10.17 18.27 -0.03
N ALA A 167 -9.71 17.27 -0.81
CA ALA A 167 -10.04 15.86 -0.57
C ALA A 167 -8.82 15.12 0.02
N MET A 168 -8.86 14.90 1.33
CA MET A 168 -7.85 14.25 2.15
C MET A 168 -7.26 12.95 1.54
N ALA A 169 -6.13 13.09 0.86
CA ALA A 169 -4.99 12.16 0.83
C ALA A 169 -5.32 10.66 0.79
N THR A 170 -6.00 10.14 -0.23
CA THR A 170 -6.23 8.68 -0.28
C THR A 170 -6.39 8.19 -1.72
N LYS A 171 -5.51 7.25 -2.15
CA LYS A 171 -5.80 6.29 -3.23
C LYS A 171 -7.27 5.86 -3.12
N ARG A 172 -8.07 5.95 -4.19
CA ARG A 172 -9.54 5.82 -4.14
C ARG A 172 -9.96 4.57 -3.35
N PRO A 173 -10.56 4.70 -2.15
CA PRO A 173 -10.86 3.54 -1.31
C PRO A 173 -11.90 2.62 -1.98
N THR A 174 -12.80 3.18 -2.79
CA THR A 174 -13.77 2.43 -3.60
C THR A 174 -13.10 1.51 -4.61
N VAL A 175 -12.07 2.01 -5.32
CA VAL A 175 -11.29 1.25 -6.30
C VAL A 175 -10.47 0.15 -5.61
N ILE A 176 -9.84 0.46 -4.47
CA ILE A 176 -9.09 -0.52 -3.66
C ILE A 176 -10.02 -1.63 -3.19
N CYS A 177 -11.19 -1.29 -2.62
CA CYS A 177 -12.19 -2.26 -2.18
C CYS A 177 -12.69 -3.12 -3.34
N HIS A 178 -12.86 -2.53 -4.53
CA HIS A 178 -13.29 -3.28 -5.70
C HIS A 178 -12.21 -4.25 -6.18
N ALA A 179 -10.95 -3.81 -6.30
CA ALA A 179 -9.82 -4.66 -6.66
C ALA A 179 -9.59 -5.79 -5.65
N LEU A 180 -9.73 -5.51 -4.35
CA LEU A 180 -9.69 -6.53 -3.30
C LEU A 180 -10.82 -7.54 -3.45
N ARG A 181 -12.03 -7.10 -3.76
CA ARG A 181 -13.16 -8.01 -4.00
C ARG A 181 -12.93 -8.88 -5.22
N CYS A 182 -12.35 -8.34 -6.30
CA CYS A 182 -11.95 -9.12 -7.47
C CYS A 182 -10.89 -10.16 -7.13
N LEU A 183 -9.87 -9.81 -6.32
CA LEU A 183 -8.88 -10.77 -5.82
C LEU A 183 -9.50 -11.89 -4.98
N GLN A 184 -10.47 -11.56 -4.12
CA GLN A 184 -11.22 -12.54 -3.34
C GLN A 184 -12.01 -13.48 -4.24
N MET A 185 -12.68 -12.94 -5.27
CA MET A 185 -13.42 -13.72 -6.24
C MET A 185 -12.50 -14.67 -7.01
N LEU A 186 -11.36 -14.19 -7.51
CA LEU A 186 -10.36 -15.01 -8.19
C LEU A 186 -9.91 -16.21 -7.34
N ALA A 187 -9.57 -15.95 -6.07
CA ALA A 187 -9.12 -16.99 -5.16
C ALA A 187 -10.24 -17.96 -4.71
N THR A 188 -11.51 -17.61 -4.88
CA THR A 188 -12.65 -18.45 -4.45
C THR A 188 -13.24 -19.25 -5.60
N TYR A 189 -13.30 -18.68 -6.81
CA TYR A 189 -13.94 -19.29 -7.97
C TYR A 189 -12.98 -20.05 -8.88
N CYS A 190 -11.66 -19.84 -8.76
CA CYS A 190 -10.67 -20.49 -9.62
C CYS A 190 -9.76 -21.41 -8.80
N ASP A 191 -9.71 -22.68 -9.20
CA ASP A 191 -8.84 -23.68 -8.57
C ASP A 191 -7.36 -23.35 -8.82
N HIS A 192 -6.51 -23.59 -7.82
CA HIS A 192 -5.06 -23.33 -7.83
C HIS A 192 -4.61 -21.87 -8.04
N VAL A 193 -5.50 -20.92 -8.33
CA VAL A 193 -5.13 -19.50 -8.47
C VAL A 193 -4.58 -18.93 -7.17
N GLY A 194 -5.10 -19.35 -6.01
CA GLY A 194 -4.58 -18.96 -4.70
C GLY A 194 -3.12 -19.37 -4.47
N GLU A 195 -2.72 -20.54 -4.97
CA GLU A 195 -1.34 -21.05 -4.89
C GLU A 195 -0.43 -20.31 -5.87
N ALA A 196 -0.92 -20.06 -7.10
CA ALA A 196 -0.20 -19.30 -8.12
C ALA A 196 0.03 -17.83 -7.73
N LEU A 197 -0.80 -17.26 -6.85
CA LEU A 197 -0.67 -15.88 -6.37
C LEU A 197 0.42 -15.70 -5.29
N VAL A 198 0.82 -16.77 -4.60
CA VAL A 198 1.80 -16.75 -3.50
C VAL A 198 3.10 -16.00 -3.83
N PRO A 199 3.79 -16.26 -4.97
CA PRO A 199 5.03 -15.55 -5.29
C PRO A 199 4.85 -14.03 -5.46
N TYR A 200 3.63 -13.57 -5.78
CA TYR A 200 3.33 -12.17 -6.05
C TYR A 200 2.90 -11.36 -4.81
N TYR A 201 2.70 -12.00 -3.66
CA TYR A 201 2.32 -11.32 -2.42
C TYR A 201 3.29 -10.22 -2.00
N ARG A 202 4.59 -10.38 -2.25
CA ARG A 202 5.59 -9.34 -1.98
C ARG A 202 5.34 -8.04 -2.73
N GLN A 203 4.66 -8.10 -3.89
CA GLN A 203 4.37 -6.93 -4.72
C GLN A 203 3.05 -6.28 -4.32
N ILE A 204 2.06 -7.06 -3.87
CA ILE A 204 0.70 -6.60 -3.60
C ILE A 204 0.54 -6.15 -2.14
N LEU A 205 1.05 -6.92 -1.18
CA LEU A 205 0.83 -6.70 0.24
C LEU A 205 1.37 -5.37 0.79
N PRO A 206 2.52 -4.83 0.35
CA PRO A 206 3.01 -3.54 0.85
C PRO A 206 2.00 -2.40 0.63
N MET A 207 1.26 -2.46 -0.48
CA MET A 207 0.24 -1.47 -0.82
C MET A 207 -0.97 -1.56 0.10
N LEU A 208 -1.37 -2.78 0.49
CA LEU A 208 -2.46 -3.01 1.43
C LEU A 208 -2.08 -2.65 2.86
N ASN A 209 -0.81 -2.82 3.23
CA ASN A 209 -0.30 -2.46 4.57
C ASN A 209 -0.48 -0.96 4.86
N LEU A 210 -0.37 -0.10 3.83
CA LEU A 210 -0.63 1.34 3.93
C LEU A 210 -2.07 1.68 4.37
N PHE A 211 -3.03 0.77 4.11
CA PHE A 211 -4.46 0.97 4.38
C PHE A 211 -4.98 0.16 5.57
N LYS A 212 -4.15 -0.69 6.18
CA LYS A 212 -4.55 -1.61 7.24
C LYS A 212 -5.20 -0.90 8.44
N ASP A 213 -4.66 0.26 8.80
CA ASP A 213 -5.09 1.00 9.99
C ASP A 213 -6.15 2.07 9.70
N LYS A 214 -6.51 2.30 8.42
CA LYS A 214 -7.60 3.22 8.01
C LYS A 214 -9.01 2.65 8.26
N ASN A 215 -9.15 1.80 9.26
CA ASN A 215 -10.39 1.10 9.63
C ASN A 215 -11.33 2.07 10.37
N ILE A 216 -11.82 3.09 9.66
CA ILE A 216 -12.94 3.91 10.13
C ILE A 216 -14.14 2.97 10.29
N LYS A 217 -15.03 3.27 11.24
CA LYS A 217 -16.14 2.43 11.72
C LYS A 217 -17.25 2.11 10.67
N ALA A 218 -16.92 2.09 9.38
CA ALA A 218 -17.79 1.78 8.24
C ALA A 218 -17.44 0.44 7.52
N TRP A 219 -16.48 -0.35 8.04
CA TRP A 219 -15.96 -1.57 7.37
C TRP A 219 -16.52 -2.91 7.88
N GLU A 220 -17.64 -2.92 8.63
CA GLU A 220 -18.19 -4.15 9.23
C GLU A 220 -18.55 -5.23 8.19
N VAL A 221 -18.87 -4.86 6.95
CA VAL A 221 -19.33 -5.80 5.92
C VAL A 221 -18.20 -6.63 5.28
N THR A 222 -16.91 -6.25 5.43
CA THR A 222 -15.79 -6.93 4.73
C THR A 222 -14.83 -7.71 5.64
N LYS A 223 -14.85 -7.50 6.97
CA LYS A 223 -14.01 -8.27 7.92
C LYS A 223 -14.33 -9.76 7.92
N ALA A 224 -15.60 -10.13 7.76
CA ALA A 224 -16.03 -11.53 7.72
C ALA A 224 -15.43 -12.28 6.51
N GLN A 225 -15.25 -11.62 5.36
CA GLN A 225 -14.71 -12.23 4.15
C GLN A 225 -13.18 -12.42 4.20
N PHE A 226 -12.44 -11.48 4.82
CA PHE A 226 -10.98 -11.60 4.97
C PHE A 226 -10.57 -12.70 5.97
N ALA A 227 -11.35 -12.91 7.03
CA ALA A 227 -11.09 -13.98 8.01
C ALA A 227 -11.23 -15.40 7.40
N ILE A 228 -12.08 -15.57 6.38
CA ILE A 228 -12.31 -16.84 5.69
C ILE A 228 -11.13 -17.21 4.79
N LEU A 229 -10.54 -16.24 4.08
CA LEU A 229 -9.33 -16.45 3.26
C LEU A 229 -8.09 -16.75 4.09
N ALA A 230 -7.91 -16.05 5.21
CA ALA A 230 -6.80 -16.33 6.13
C ALA A 230 -6.94 -17.70 6.80
N ARG A 231 -8.16 -18.20 7.04
CA ARG A 231 -8.37 -19.55 7.61
C ARG A 231 -8.16 -20.69 6.62
N ARG A 232 -8.44 -20.50 5.33
CA ARG A 232 -8.34 -21.58 4.33
C ARG A 232 -6.92 -21.82 3.78
N SER A 233 -6.08 -20.80 3.59
CA SER A 233 -4.70 -21.01 3.11
C SER A 233 -3.66 -21.24 4.21
N TYR A 234 -3.86 -20.75 5.44
CA TYR A 234 -2.82 -20.78 6.48
C TYR A 234 -2.92 -21.96 7.46
N SER A 235 -3.90 -22.86 7.30
CA SER A 235 -4.19 -23.91 8.29
C SER A 235 -3.15 -25.05 8.36
N VAL A 236 -2.44 -25.37 7.26
CA VAL A 236 -1.58 -26.57 7.26
C VAL A 236 -0.08 -26.26 7.37
N ALA A 237 0.41 -25.15 6.80
CA ALA A 237 1.85 -24.91 6.71
C ALA A 237 2.42 -23.90 7.74
N TRP A 238 1.64 -22.94 8.24
CA TRP A 238 2.18 -21.83 9.03
C TRP A 238 2.17 -22.07 10.56
N ARG A 239 1.30 -22.96 11.04
CA ARG A 239 1.07 -23.17 12.49
C ARG A 239 2.18 -23.97 13.20
N ARG A 240 3.05 -24.68 12.49
CA ARG A 240 4.14 -25.49 13.09
C ARG A 240 5.45 -24.73 13.33
N LYS A 241 5.69 -23.58 12.69
CA LYS A 241 7.02 -22.91 12.72
C LYS A 241 7.13 -21.65 13.58
N HIS A 242 6.04 -21.10 14.12
CA HIS A 242 6.09 -19.81 14.84
C HIS A 242 5.36 -19.76 16.19
N TYR A 243 5.23 -20.89 16.91
CA TYR A 243 4.68 -20.91 18.28
C TYR A 243 5.73 -21.19 19.37
N LYS A 244 6.96 -20.70 19.17
CA LYS A 244 7.99 -20.60 20.23
C LYS A 244 8.75 -19.30 20.04
N ALA A 245 8.17 -18.20 20.53
CA ALA A 245 8.86 -16.96 20.93
C ALA A 245 7.83 -15.85 21.11
N ARG A 246 7.22 -15.78 22.30
CA ARG A 246 6.61 -14.55 22.84
C ARG A 246 6.26 -14.77 24.31
N ASP A 247 7.29 -14.90 25.14
CA ASP A 247 7.22 -14.48 26.53
C ASP A 247 8.02 -13.17 26.62
N TYR A 248 7.32 -12.06 26.84
CA TYR A 248 7.90 -10.82 27.35
C TYR A 248 7.11 -10.46 28.61
N PRO A 249 7.78 -10.19 29.74
CA PRO A 249 7.11 -9.97 31.01
C PRO A 249 6.41 -8.61 31.04
N THR A 250 5.26 -8.59 31.70
CA THR A 250 4.41 -7.43 31.91
C THR A 250 5.05 -6.46 32.92
N THR A 251 4.94 -5.15 32.67
CA THR A 251 5.49 -4.02 33.44
C THR A 251 5.03 -3.87 34.90
N ARG A 252 4.45 -4.91 35.51
CA ARG A 252 3.95 -4.91 36.89
C ARG A 252 4.89 -5.61 37.88
N GLU A 253 5.84 -6.42 37.41
CA GLU A 253 6.75 -7.21 38.26
C GLU A 253 8.11 -6.53 38.56
N MET A 254 8.37 -5.33 38.02
CA MET A 254 9.64 -4.62 38.25
C MET A 254 9.64 -3.66 39.46
N ARG A 255 8.55 -3.57 40.24
CA ARG A 255 8.47 -2.66 41.41
C ARG A 255 8.74 -3.30 42.78
N GLU A 256 8.96 -4.60 42.87
CA GLU A 256 9.20 -5.26 44.16
C GLU A 256 10.67 -5.62 44.44
N HIS A 257 11.60 -5.34 43.51
CA HIS A 257 13.02 -5.68 43.69
C HIS A 257 13.95 -4.49 44.00
N GLN A 258 13.41 -3.39 44.54
CA GLN A 258 14.21 -2.21 44.96
C GLN A 258 14.11 -1.87 46.45
N SER A 259 13.69 -2.83 47.27
CA SER A 259 13.77 -2.70 48.73
C SER A 259 14.08 -4.05 49.35
N LEU A 260 15.37 -4.40 49.35
CA LEU A 260 16.09 -5.20 50.35
C LEU A 260 17.59 -5.00 50.12
#